data_AF-C1LEI3-F1
#
_entry.id   AF-C1LEI3-F1
#
_cell.length_a   1.000
_cell.length_b   1.000
_cell.length_c   1.000
_cell.angle_alpha   90.00
_cell.angle_beta   90.00
_cell.angle_gamma   90.00
#
_symmetry.space_group_name_H-M   'P 1'
#
loop_
_entity.id
_entity.type
_entity.pdbx_description
1 polymer ?
#
loop_
_entity_poly.entity_id
_entity_poly.type
_entity_poly.pdbx_seq_one_letter_code
_entity_poly.pdbx_strand_id
1 'polypeptide(L)'
;MNLLQRYSSWSRAWLSFSQSLSTHSKKCVNITFAWKNGHHKTVPAKIGESLLDVVLDNDVDIDGFGACEGTLACSTCHLIFSRKDFDKLREPLTEEEQDMLDLAYGLTDT
;
A
#
# COMPACT_ATOMS: atom_id res chain seq x y z
N MET A 1 -36.07 -9.40 -3.57
CA MET A 1 -35.79 -10.80 -3.88
C MET A 1 -36.53 -11.18 -5.17
N ASN A 2 -35.72 -11.36 -6.22
CA ASN A 2 -35.90 -12.21 -7.41
C ASN A 2 -37.20 -12.14 -8.21
N LEU A 3 -37.13 -11.47 -9.38
CA LEU A 3 -37.72 -11.96 -10.62
C LEU A 3 -36.81 -11.63 -11.81
N LEU A 4 -36.41 -12.70 -12.50
CA LEU A 4 -36.29 -12.84 -13.96
C LEU A 4 -35.28 -11.96 -14.73
N GLN A 5 -34.30 -12.62 -15.35
CA GLN A 5 -33.91 -12.53 -16.77
C GLN A 5 -32.51 -13.19 -16.89
N ARG A 6 -32.15 -13.99 -17.89
CA ARG A 6 -32.81 -14.48 -19.10
C ARG A 6 -31.94 -15.64 -19.58
N TYR A 7 -32.55 -16.79 -19.80
CA TYR A 7 -32.00 -17.82 -20.68
C TYR A 7 -32.45 -17.48 -22.11
N SER A 8 -31.51 -17.21 -23.01
CA SER A 8 -31.70 -17.30 -24.48
C SER A 8 -30.31 -17.20 -25.12
N SER A 9 -29.66 -18.34 -25.40
CA SER A 9 -29.73 -19.07 -26.66
C SER A 9 -28.78 -18.53 -27.73
N TRP A 10 -27.96 -19.45 -28.26
CA TRP A 10 -27.18 -19.42 -29.51
C TRP A 10 -25.69 -19.06 -29.46
N SER A 11 -24.89 -20.13 -29.41
CA SER A 11 -24.07 -20.63 -30.55
C SER A 11 -23.22 -19.65 -31.36
N ARG A 12 -21.92 -19.97 -31.35
CA ARG A 12 -20.90 -19.78 -32.40
C ARG A 12 -20.21 -18.41 -32.48
N ALA A 13 -19.03 -18.41 -31.85
CA ALA A 13 -17.74 -18.17 -32.48
C ALA A 13 -17.23 -16.73 -32.59
N TRP A 14 -15.91 -16.63 -32.37
CA TRP A 14 -15.01 -15.50 -32.60
C TRP A 14 -15.22 -14.28 -31.71
N LEU A 15 -14.56 -14.27 -30.57
CA LEU A 15 -13.57 -13.24 -30.25
C LEU A 15 -12.55 -13.91 -29.31
N SER A 16 -11.47 -14.40 -29.91
CA SER A 16 -10.23 -14.68 -29.20
C SER A 16 -9.70 -13.34 -28.70
N PHE A 17 -10.23 -12.86 -27.56
CA PHE A 17 -9.54 -11.83 -26.81
C PHE A 17 -8.46 -12.53 -25.99
N SER A 18 -7.38 -12.92 -26.69
CA SER A 18 -6.10 -13.08 -26.01
C SER A 18 -5.70 -11.68 -25.57
N GLN A 19 -6.31 -11.18 -24.48
CA GLN A 19 -5.61 -10.21 -23.71
C GLN A 19 -4.49 -11.02 -23.09
N SER A 20 -3.35 -10.98 -23.78
CA SER A 20 -2.04 -11.22 -23.21
C SER A 20 -2.06 -10.48 -21.88
N LEU A 21 -2.36 -11.21 -20.80
CA LEU A 21 -2.14 -10.75 -19.44
C LEU A 21 -0.62 -10.64 -19.39
N SER A 22 -0.13 -9.46 -19.74
CA SER A 22 1.28 -9.17 -19.75
C SER A 22 1.76 -9.50 -18.35
N THR A 23 2.49 -10.60 -18.25
CA THR A 23 3.23 -11.01 -17.06
C THR A 23 4.35 -9.99 -16.86
N HIS A 24 3.98 -8.75 -16.52
CA HIS A 24 4.94 -7.81 -15.99
C HIS A 24 5.13 -8.28 -14.56
N SER A 25 6.12 -9.16 -14.36
CA SER A 25 6.60 -9.52 -13.04
C SER A 25 7.01 -8.22 -12.37
N LYS A 26 6.11 -7.60 -11.59
CA LYS A 26 6.42 -6.41 -10.79
C LYS A 26 7.66 -6.79 -9.96
N LYS A 27 8.74 -6.04 -10.13
CA LYS A 27 9.96 -6.27 -9.35
C LYS A 27 9.60 -6.18 -7.87
N CYS A 28 10.14 -7.09 -7.05
CA CYS A 28 9.94 -7.08 -5.62
C CYS A 28 11.22 -6.59 -4.92
N VAL A 29 11.05 -5.90 -3.80
CA VAL A 29 12.11 -5.47 -2.88
C VAL A 29 11.78 -5.95 -1.47
N ASN A 30 12.78 -5.97 -0.58
CA ASN A 30 12.54 -6.28 0.82
C ASN A 30 12.49 -4.98 1.63
N ILE A 31 11.50 -4.88 2.51
CA ILE A 31 11.33 -3.78 3.46
C ILE A 31 11.47 -4.35 4.87
N THR A 32 12.29 -3.71 5.70
CA THR A 32 12.48 -4.10 7.11
C THR A 32 11.85 -3.06 8.01
N PHE A 33 10.80 -3.47 8.72
CA PHE A 33 10.17 -2.69 9.79
C PHE A 33 10.93 -2.94 11.09
N ALA A 34 11.22 -1.87 11.83
CA ALA A 34 11.98 -1.91 13.08
C ALA A 34 11.18 -1.25 14.21
N TRP A 35 11.10 -1.92 15.36
CA TRP A 35 10.43 -1.40 16.55
C TRP A 35 11.44 -0.89 17.57
N LYS A 36 11.01 0.02 18.45
CA LYS A 36 11.86 0.61 19.51
C LYS A 36 12.44 -0.42 20.49
N ASN A 37 11.81 -1.59 20.62
CA ASN A 37 12.27 -2.69 21.47
C ASN A 37 13.39 -3.53 20.81
N GLY A 38 13.84 -3.19 19.60
CA GLY A 38 14.85 -3.92 18.85
C GLY A 38 14.31 -5.11 18.04
N HIS A 39 12.99 -5.34 18.03
CA HIS A 39 12.37 -6.29 17.11
C HIS A 39 12.44 -5.77 15.67
N HIS A 40 12.57 -6.68 14.71
CA HIS A 40 12.60 -6.38 13.28
C HIS A 40 11.80 -7.42 12.50
N LYS A 41 11.12 -7.00 11.44
CA LYS A 41 10.37 -7.88 10.52
C LYS A 41 10.67 -7.45 9.09
N THR A 42 11.21 -8.36 8.29
CA THR A 42 11.47 -8.12 6.87
C THR A 42 10.39 -8.79 6.04
N VAL A 43 9.79 -8.04 5.12
CA VAL A 43 8.69 -8.51 4.25
C VAL A 43 8.97 -8.14 2.79
N PRO A 44 8.50 -8.95 1.82
CA PRO A 44 8.56 -8.58 0.41
C PRO A 44 7.51 -7.50 0.09
N ALA A 45 7.89 -6.55 -0.75
CA ALA A 45 7.02 -5.49 -1.27
C ALA A 45 7.17 -5.39 -2.78
N LYS A 46 6.06 -5.18 -3.50
CA LYS A 46 6.10 -4.93 -4.94
C LYS A 46 6.49 -3.48 -5.18
N ILE A 47 7.34 -3.21 -6.18
CA ILE A 47 7.61 -1.83 -6.59
C ILE A 47 6.30 -1.17 -7.03
N GLY A 48 6.03 0.01 -6.46
CA GLY A 48 4.80 0.80 -6.69
C GLY A 48 3.66 0.49 -5.71
N GLU A 49 3.87 -0.41 -4.76
CA GLU A 49 2.95 -0.66 -3.64
C GLU A 49 3.17 0.39 -2.54
N SER A 50 2.10 0.81 -1.87
CA SER A 50 2.22 1.74 -0.74
C SER A 50 2.72 1.01 0.51
N LEU A 51 3.40 1.71 1.43
CA LEU A 51 3.80 1.09 2.70
C LEU A 51 2.60 0.68 3.57
N LEU A 52 1.45 1.33 3.37
CA LEU A 52 0.19 0.93 3.98
C LEU A 52 -0.19 -0.48 3.54
N ASP A 53 -0.26 -0.71 2.23
CA ASP A 53 -0.61 -2.02 1.67
C ASP A 53 0.43 -3.08 2.07
N VAL A 54 1.72 -2.74 2.07
CA VAL A 54 2.78 -3.67 2.49
C VAL A 54 2.60 -4.14 3.93
N VAL A 55 2.23 -3.23 4.85
CA VAL A 55 1.99 -3.57 6.26
C VAL A 55 0.79 -4.49 6.39
N LEU A 56 -0.33 -4.17 5.72
CA LEU A 56 -1.56 -4.93 5.79
C LEU A 56 -1.42 -6.32 5.11
N ASP A 57 -0.88 -6.38 3.89
CA ASP A 57 -0.75 -7.61 3.11
C ASP A 57 0.23 -8.63 3.73
N ASN A 58 1.19 -8.15 4.55
CA ASN A 58 2.19 -9.00 5.18
C ASN A 58 1.99 -9.15 6.71
N ASP A 59 0.83 -8.75 7.24
CA ASP A 59 0.47 -8.82 8.65
C ASP A 59 1.58 -8.24 9.56
N VAL A 60 2.13 -7.07 9.22
CA VAL A 60 3.14 -6.40 10.05
C VAL A 60 2.44 -5.84 11.29
N ASP A 61 2.87 -6.31 12.47
CA ASP A 61 2.19 -6.07 13.75
C ASP A 61 2.40 -4.63 14.26
N ILE A 62 1.56 -3.71 13.78
CA ILE A 62 1.54 -2.30 14.17
C ILE A 62 0.12 -1.93 14.55
N ASP A 63 -0.15 -1.83 15.85
CA ASP A 63 -1.47 -1.54 16.39
C ASP A 63 -2.05 -0.23 15.85
N GLY A 64 -3.27 -0.30 15.31
CA GLY A 64 -4.02 0.86 14.81
C GLY A 64 -3.44 1.51 13.55
N PHE A 65 -2.46 0.88 12.89
CA PHE A 65 -1.82 1.42 11.72
C PHE A 65 -2.80 1.56 10.54
N GLY A 66 -2.79 2.72 9.89
CA GLY A 66 -3.58 2.95 8.69
C GLY A 66 -5.09 3.04 8.90
N ALA A 67 -5.55 3.54 10.05
CA ALA A 67 -6.97 3.58 10.43
C ALA A 67 -7.90 4.27 9.41
N CYS A 68 -7.38 5.20 8.60
CA CYS A 68 -8.15 5.88 7.55
C CYS A 68 -8.07 5.20 6.17
N GLU A 69 -7.40 4.06 6.05
CA GLU A 69 -7.27 3.32 4.78
C GLU A 69 -6.64 4.13 3.64
N GLY A 70 -5.69 5.02 3.97
CA GLY A 70 -4.97 5.82 2.98
C GLY A 70 -5.76 6.99 2.40
N THR A 71 -6.84 7.41 3.06
CA THR A 71 -7.67 8.57 2.64
C THR A 71 -7.16 9.92 3.11
N LEU A 72 -5.94 9.97 3.67
CA LEU A 72 -5.30 11.18 4.20
C LEU A 72 -6.12 11.89 5.30
N ALA A 73 -6.85 11.11 6.10
CA ALA A 73 -7.72 11.61 7.18
C ALA A 73 -7.21 11.29 8.59
N CYS A 74 -5.99 10.74 8.71
CA CYS A 74 -5.32 10.48 9.98
C CYS A 74 -3.80 10.42 9.77
N SER A 75 -3.05 10.34 10.87
CA SER A 75 -1.59 10.16 10.87
C SER A 75 -1.14 8.82 11.46
N THR A 76 -2.04 7.84 11.55
CA THR A 76 -1.74 6.50 12.12
C THR A 76 -0.83 5.65 11.22
N CYS A 77 -0.63 6.04 9.97
CA CYS A 77 0.33 5.41 9.05
C CYS A 77 1.73 6.03 9.10
N HIS A 78 1.98 6.98 10.02
CA HIS A 78 3.27 7.63 10.18
C HIS A 78 4.39 6.60 10.45
N LEU A 79 5.46 6.69 9.66
CA LEU A 79 6.65 5.85 9.76
C LEU A 79 7.89 6.73 9.83
N ILE A 80 8.89 6.27 10.58
CA ILE A 80 10.19 6.91 10.71
C ILE A 80 11.18 6.21 9.78
N PHE A 81 11.89 6.97 8.97
CA PHE A 81 12.86 6.44 8.02
C PHE A 81 14.29 6.60 8.53
N SER A 82 15.18 5.73 8.05
CA SER A 82 16.61 6.04 8.17
C SER A 82 16.89 7.28 7.33
N ARG A 83 17.78 8.17 7.80
CA ARG A 83 18.13 9.38 7.04
C ARG A 83 18.55 9.06 5.59
N LYS A 84 19.32 7.98 5.40
CA LYS A 84 19.73 7.50 4.07
C LYS A 84 18.57 7.16 3.15
N ASP A 85 17.46 6.65 3.69
CA ASP A 85 16.30 6.27 2.89
C ASP A 85 15.34 7.45 2.70
N PHE A 86 15.18 8.30 3.71
CA PHE A 86 14.44 9.55 3.62
C PHE A 86 15.03 10.47 2.54
N ASP A 87 16.36 10.61 2.49
CA ASP A 87 17.07 11.43 1.50
C ASP A 87 16.87 10.96 0.03
N LYS A 88 16.32 9.75 -0.19
CA LYS A 88 16.00 9.23 -1.53
C LYS A 88 14.59 9.59 -1.98
N LEU A 89 13.71 10.03 -1.07
CA LEU A 89 12.36 10.49 -1.40
C LEU A 89 12.51 11.78 -2.23
N ARG A 90 12.06 11.71 -3.47
CA ARG A 90 12.26 12.78 -4.46
C ARG A 90 11.14 13.80 -4.45
N GLU A 91 9.96 13.35 -4.07
CA GLU A 91 8.75 14.15 -4.03
C GLU A 91 8.65 14.79 -2.66
N PRO A 92 8.45 16.12 -2.59
CA PRO A 92 8.15 16.76 -1.32
C PRO A 92 6.78 16.28 -0.82
N LEU A 93 6.59 16.34 0.50
CA LEU A 93 5.29 16.16 1.12
C LEU A 93 4.31 17.19 0.56
N THR A 94 3.06 16.79 0.36
CA THR A 94 2.00 17.76 0.03
C THR A 94 1.63 18.55 1.28
N GLU A 95 1.01 19.73 1.11
CA GLU A 95 0.55 20.53 2.25
C GLU A 95 -0.46 19.76 3.10
N GLU A 96 -1.39 19.02 2.47
CA GLU A 96 -2.38 18.21 3.18
C GLU A 96 -1.75 17.05 3.96
N GLU A 97 -0.69 16.43 3.42
CA GLU A 97 0.06 15.39 4.12
C GLU A 97 0.80 15.99 5.32
N GLN A 98 1.42 17.16 5.15
CA GLN A 98 2.10 17.87 6.23
C GLN A 98 1.12 18.25 7.35
N ASP A 99 -0.08 18.76 7.01
CA ASP A 99 -1.12 19.11 7.98
C ASP A 99 -1.53 17.90 8.84
N MET A 100 -1.59 16.71 8.25
CA MET A 100 -1.86 15.49 9.01
C MET A 100 -0.65 15.03 9.83
N LEU A 101 0.56 15.15 9.28
CA LEU A 101 1.80 14.79 9.98
C LEU A 101 2.06 15.67 11.20
N ASP A 102 1.67 16.95 11.18
CA ASP A 102 1.80 17.85 12.33
C ASP A 102 1.00 17.37 13.56
N LEU A 103 -0.03 16.54 13.34
CA LEU A 103 -0.83 15.91 14.39
C LEU A 103 -0.27 14.56 14.84
N ALA A 104 0.81 14.06 14.23
CA ALA A 104 1.38 12.74 14.51
C ALA A 104 2.11 12.69 15.86
N TYR A 105 1.89 11.61 16.61
CA TYR A 105 2.62 11.38 17.85
C TYR A 105 4.07 11.01 17.59
N GLY A 106 5.00 11.72 18.24
CA GLY A 106 6.43 11.42 18.17
C GLY A 106 7.07 11.69 16.81
N LEU A 107 6.56 12.69 16.08
CA LEU A 107 7.14 13.18 14.84
C LEU A 107 8.61 13.56 15.01
N THR A 108 9.44 13.16 14.04
CA THR A 108 10.87 13.50 13.94
C THR A 108 11.16 13.99 12.52
N ASP A 109 12.23 14.76 12.33
CA ASP A 109 12.63 15.28 11.01
C ASP A 109 13.03 14.19 9.99
N THR A 110 13.13 12.93 10.44
CA THR A 110 13.42 11.73 9.66
C THR A 110 12.79 10.54 10.34
#